data_AF-A0A6P0U2K9-F1
#
_entry.id   AF-A0A6P0U2K9-F1
#
_cell.length_a   1.000
_cell.length_b   1.000
_cell.length_c   1.000
_cell.angle_alpha   90.00
_cell.angle_beta   90.00
_cell.angle_gamma   90.00
#
_symmetry.space_group_name_H-M   'P 1'
#
loop_
_entity.id
_entity.type
_entity.pdbx_description
1 polymer ?
#
loop_
_entity_poly.entity_id
_entity_poly.type
_entity_poly.pdbx_seq_one_letter_code
_entity_poly.pdbx_strand_id
1 'polypeptide(L)' 'MFVESEQKEKFLFVLGALMTRLISLRKSAEIMGIDAEELLQILDLLGIEFSYLSSEDIEQEKRW' A
#
# COMPACT_ATOMS: atom_id res chain seq x y z
N MET A 1 7.07 14.93 -3.88
CA MET A 1 7.03 15.81 -2.69
C MET A 1 5.56 16.10 -2.40
N PHE A 2 5.03 15.78 -1.22
CA PHE A 2 3.62 16.06 -0.91
C PHE A 2 3.39 17.56 -0.89
N VAL A 3 2.34 18.01 -1.58
CA VAL A 3 2.02 19.44 -1.70
C VAL A 3 1.24 19.89 -0.46
N GLU A 4 0.44 19.00 0.12
CA GLU A 4 -0.45 19.27 1.25
C GLU A 4 -0.26 18.26 2.39
N SER A 5 -0.47 18.70 3.63
CA SER A 5 -0.38 17.85 4.82
C SER A 5 -1.38 16.69 4.79
N GLU A 6 -2.58 16.92 4.24
CA GLU A 6 -3.62 15.91 4.08
C GLU A 6 -3.16 14.74 3.20
N GLN A 7 -2.43 15.02 2.11
CA GLN A 7 -1.88 13.96 1.24
C GLN A 7 -0.87 13.09 1.99
N LYS A 8 -0.05 13.70 2.86
CA LYS A 8 0.91 12.99 3.69
C LYS A 8 0.22 12.13 4.75
N GLU A 9 -0.82 12.65 5.40
CA GLU A 9 -1.59 11.91 6.39
C GLU A 9 -2.31 10.72 5.76
N LYS A 10 -2.96 10.92 4.61
CA LYS A 10 -3.60 9.85 3.83
C LYS A 10 -2.58 8.77 3.45
N PHE A 11 -1.40 9.17 2.98
CA PHE A 11 -0.32 8.23 2.65
C PHE A 11 0.09 7.38 3.86
N LEU A 12 0.35 8.01 5.01
CA LEU A 12 0.76 7.29 6.22
C LEU A 12 -0.34 6.37 6.74
N PHE A 13 -1.60 6.77 6.62
CA PHE A 13 -2.74 5.92 6.98
C PHE A 13 -2.83 4.68 6.10
N VAL A 14 -2.77 4.85 4.77
CA VAL A 14 -2.79 3.74 3.81
C VAL A 14 -1.59 2.81 4.03
N LEU A 15 -0.39 3.38 4.23
CA LEU A 15 0.81 2.61 4.50
C LEU A 15 0.67 1.79 5.80
N GLY A 16 0.16 2.39 6.88
CA GLY A 16 -0.08 1.68 8.13
C GLY A 16 -1.09 0.53 7.97
N ALA A 17 -2.19 0.76 7.25
CA ALA A 17 -3.20 -0.26 6.96
C ALA A 17 -2.63 -1.40 6.11
N LEU A 18 -1.77 -1.09 5.12
CA LEU A 18 -1.07 -2.08 4.31
C LEU A 18 -0.09 -2.91 5.14
N MET A 19 0.76 -2.26 5.95
CA MET A 19 1.78 -2.95 6.77
C MET A 19 1.16 -3.83 7.86
N THR A 20 -0.06 -3.51 8.30
CA THR A 20 -0.84 -4.33 9.24
C THR A 20 -1.72 -5.36 8.55
N ARG A 21 -1.63 -5.49 7.22
CA ARG A 21 -2.44 -6.40 6.39
C ARG A 21 -3.96 -6.20 6.50
N LEU A 22 -4.39 -5.01 6.92
CA LEU A 22 -5.82 -4.66 6.97
C LEU A 22 -6.42 -4.52 5.57
N ILE A 23 -5.59 -4.08 4.62
CA ILE A 23 -5.93 -3.93 3.21
C ILE A 23 -4.82 -4.53 2.34
N SER A 24 -5.18 -4.98 1.14
CA SER A 24 -4.21 -5.46 0.16
C SER A 24 -3.43 -4.32 -0.47
N LEU A 25 -2.34 -4.66 -1.17
CA LEU A 25 -1.59 -3.70 -1.97
C LEU A 25 -2.47 -3.08 -3.06
N ARG A 26 -3.23 -3.89 -3.81
CA ARG A 26 -4.17 -3.38 -4.81
C ARG A 26 -5.17 -2.38 -4.22
N LYS A 27 -5.73 -2.69 -3.05
CA LYS A 27 -6.67 -1.78 -2.39
C LYS A 27 -5.99 -0.49 -1.94
N SER A 28 -4.76 -0.57 -1.46
CA SER A 28 -3.95 0.58 -1.10
C SER A 28 -3.69 1.49 -2.31
N ALA A 29 -3.33 0.90 -3.45
CA ALA A 29 -3.11 1.61 -4.70
C ALA A 29 -4.40 2.28 -5.22
N GLU A 30 -5.54 1.58 -5.15
CA GLU A 30 -6.87 2.13 -5.48
C GLU A 30 -7.20 3.37 -4.63
N ILE A 31 -7.01 3.29 -3.30
CA ILE A 31 -7.27 4.42 -2.39
C ILE A 31 -6.35 5.61 -2.70
N MET A 32 -5.11 5.32 -3.10
CA MET A 32 -4.11 6.32 -3.47
C MET A 32 -4.28 6.86 -4.89
N GLY A 33 -5.09 6.22 -5.73
CA GLY A 33 -5.30 6.62 -7.13
C GLY A 33 -4.07 6.40 -8.01
N ILE A 34 -3.25 5.38 -7.69
CA ILE A 34 -2.04 5.00 -8.41
C ILE A 34 -2.09 3.52 -8.79
N ASP A 35 -1.19 3.10 -9.67
CA ASP A 35 -1.08 1.68 -10.01
C ASP A 35 -0.37 0.89 -8.88
N ALA A 36 -0.71 -0.39 -8.75
CA ALA A 36 -0.10 -1.25 -7.72
C ALA A 36 1.42 -1.40 -7.90
N GLU A 37 1.90 -1.36 -9.14
CA GLU A 37 3.33 -1.37 -9.46
C GLU A 37 4.01 -0.06 -9.05
N GLU A 38 3.34 1.08 -9.25
CA GLU A 38 3.84 2.37 -8.76
C GLU A 38 3.93 2.39 -7.23
N LEU A 39 2.93 1.82 -6.54
CA LEU A 39 2.97 1.69 -5.08
C LEU A 39 4.12 0.79 -4.62
N LEU A 40 4.38 -0.33 -5.28
CA LEU A 40 5.55 -1.17 -4.99
C LEU A 40 6.86 -0.41 -5.12
N GLN A 41 7.04 0.36 -6.19
CA GLN A 41 8.24 1.16 -6.40
C GLN A 41 8.41 2.21 -5.28
N ILE A 42 7.31 2.80 -4.82
CA ILE A 42 7.34 3.72 -3.67
C ILE A 42 7.79 3.00 -2.40
N LEU A 43 7.30 1.79 -2.13
CA LEU A 43 7.72 1.00 -0.97
C LEU A 43 9.21 0.66 -1.04
N ASP A 44 9.70 0.26 -2.21
CA ASP A 44 11.13 -0.04 -2.43
C ASP A 44 12.01 1.21 -2.23
N LEU A 45 11.60 2.37 -2.75
CA LEU A 45 12.29 3.65 -2.51
C LEU A 45 12.31 4.05 -1.02
N LEU A 46 11.35 3.57 -0.23
CA LEU A 46 11.30 3.77 1.22
C LEU A 46 12.05 2.68 2.01
N GLY A 47 12.61 1.67 1.32
CA GLY A 47 13.28 0.53 1.94
C GLY A 47 12.33 -0.43 2.65
N ILE A 48 11.06 -0.47 2.23
CA ILE A 48 10.03 -1.35 2.79
C ILE A 48 9.91 -2.58 1.90
N GLU A 49 10.36 -3.73 2.41
CA GLU A 49 10.18 -5.02 1.74
C GLU A 49 8.71 -5.46 1.87
N PHE A 50 7.98 -5.47 0.76
CA PHE A 50 6.64 -6.02 0.67
C PHE A 50 6.67 -7.41 0.03
N SER A 51 6.22 -8.43 0.76
CA SER A 51 6.17 -9.82 0.26
C SER A 51 4.73 -10.25 0.04
N TYR A 52 4.38 -10.56 -1.21
CA TYR A 52 3.07 -11.12 -1.59
C TYR A 52 2.85 -12.57 -1.13
N LEU A 53 3.87 -13.22 -0.58
CA LEU A 53 3.93 -14.67 -0.47
C LEU A 53 3.37 -15.22 0.85
N SER A 54 2.92 -14.37 1.77
CA SER A 54 2.19 -14.90 2.92
C SER A 54 0.81 -15.34 2.47
N SER A 55 0.36 -16.52 2.92
CA SER A 55 -0.96 -17.06 2.56
C SER A 55 -2.10 -16.09 2.92
N GLU A 56 -1.90 -15.29 3.97
CA GLU A 56 -2.81 -14.21 4.35
C GLU A 56 -2.88 -13.10 3.30
N ASP A 57 -1.76 -12.69 2.72
CA ASP A 57 -1.72 -11.66 1.68
C ASP A 57 -2.42 -12.13 0.39
N ILE A 58 -2.27 -13.42 0.04
CA ILE A 58 -2.96 -14.05 -1.11
C ILE A 58 -4.48 -14.08 -0.89
N GLU A 59 -4.93 -14.49 0.29
CA GLU A 59 -6.36 -14.59 0.60
C GLU A 59 -7.01 -13.21 0.74
N GLN A 60 -6.27 -12.20 1.19
CA GLN A 60 -6.74 -10.81 1.17
C GLN A 60 -6.89 -10.30 -0.27
N GLU A 61 -5.91 -10.45 -1.16
CA GLU A 61 -6.02 -10.02 -2.57
C GLU A 61 -7.25 -10.60 -3.27
N LYS A 62 -7.57 -11.88 -3.07
CA LYS A 62 -8.73 -12.53 -3.70
C LYS A 62 -10.09 -11.99 -3.26
N ARG A 63 -10.16 -11.29 -2.13
CA ARG A 63 -11.43 -10.79 -1.55
C ARG A 63 -11.84 -9.41 -2.08
N TRP A 64 -10.97 -8.74 -2.84
CA TRP A 64 -11.19 -7.41 -3.40
C TRP A 64 -11.29 -7.50 -4.93
#